data_AF-A0A2E1P8F3-F1
#
_entry.id   AF-A0A2E1P8F3-F1
#
_cell.length_a   1.000
_cell.length_b   1.000
_cell.length_c   1.000
_cell.angle_alpha   90.00
_cell.angle_beta   90.00
_cell.angle_gamma   90.00
#
_symmetry.space_group_name_H-M   'P 1'
#
loop_
_entity.id
_entity.type
_entity.pdbx_description
1 polymer ?
#
loop_
_entity_poly.entity_id
_entity_poly.type
_entity_poly.pdbx_seq_one_letter_code
_entity_poly.pdbx_strand_id
1 'polypeptide(L)'
;MQKKKLISLSSKKSNLSGKYGQSDYLALWYSISPKERKQVFYWIAKEQNSNDYYLSRDVKINPEGRKRGTCSTNNAYTHPVNNEMLVANVEDFQIIFKDKDGNILVPVCSIQCGTVEQSQGNGNTVATKYGNMTQGQANQELVHTADIYITVRSPKEIYKSNRSFQLRNGETTHGGSINVPADKYFRETFFASVHTRNLATPQVPISEDGRTASEGAGYNE
;
A
#
# COMPACT_ATOMS: atom_id res chain seq x y z
N MET A 1 23.67 7.94 -6.55
CA MET A 1 22.34 8.49 -6.16
C MET A 1 21.54 7.41 -5.47
N GLN A 2 20.97 7.70 -4.30
CA GLN A 2 20.15 6.75 -3.55
C GLN A 2 18.72 6.77 -4.13
N LYS A 3 18.26 5.63 -4.67
CA LYS A 3 16.87 5.48 -5.13
C LYS A 3 15.93 5.77 -3.96
N LYS A 4 15.07 6.78 -4.10
CA LYS A 4 14.11 7.15 -3.07
C LYS A 4 12.98 6.12 -3.03
N LYS A 5 12.63 5.70 -1.82
CA LYS A 5 11.53 4.77 -1.54
C LYS A 5 10.70 5.45 -0.46
N LEU A 6 9.45 5.74 -0.79
CA LEU A 6 8.52 6.53 0.03
C LEU A 6 7.26 5.72 0.27
N ILE A 7 6.60 5.34 -0.82
CA ILE A 7 5.35 4.58 -0.82
C ILE A 7 5.29 3.72 -2.08
N SER A 8 4.67 2.55 -2.00
CA SER A 8 4.55 1.64 -3.12
C SER A 8 3.32 0.79 -2.94
N LEU A 9 2.62 0.59 -4.03
CA LEU A 9 1.52 -0.34 -4.15
C LEU A 9 1.92 -1.41 -5.16
N SER A 10 1.55 -2.65 -4.88
CA SER A 10 1.47 -3.67 -5.92
C SER A 10 0.14 -4.38 -5.81
N SER A 11 -0.48 -4.63 -6.94
CA SER A 11 -1.77 -5.27 -7.05
C SER A 11 -1.61 -6.66 -7.64
N LYS A 12 -2.41 -7.63 -7.17
CA LYS A 12 -2.66 -8.91 -7.86
C LYS A 12 -1.40 -9.75 -8.13
N LYS A 13 -0.39 -9.65 -7.27
CA LYS A 13 0.76 -10.57 -7.30
C LYS A 13 0.29 -11.97 -6.89
N SER A 14 0.51 -12.98 -7.73
CA SER A 14 0.01 -14.35 -7.53
C SER A 14 0.28 -14.92 -6.13
N ASN A 15 1.46 -14.68 -5.57
CA ASN A 15 1.90 -15.22 -4.27
C ASN A 15 1.52 -14.35 -3.05
N LEU A 16 0.91 -13.18 -3.27
CA LEU A 16 0.41 -12.28 -2.21
C LEU A 16 -1.06 -11.93 -2.44
N SER A 17 -1.76 -12.80 -3.18
CA SER A 17 -3.16 -12.60 -3.52
C SER A 17 -4.06 -12.91 -2.32
N GLY A 18 -5.11 -12.10 -2.14
CA GLY A 18 -6.14 -12.36 -1.13
C GLY A 18 -6.94 -13.62 -1.45
N LYS A 19 -7.95 -13.90 -0.63
CA LYS A 19 -8.81 -15.09 -0.72
C LYS A 19 -9.34 -15.40 -2.13
N TYR A 20 -9.60 -14.36 -2.91
CA TYR A 20 -10.19 -14.46 -4.26
C TYR A 20 -9.17 -14.21 -5.39
N GLY A 21 -7.87 -14.41 -5.14
CA GLY A 21 -6.84 -14.23 -6.15
C GLY A 21 -6.51 -12.77 -6.45
N GLN A 22 -7.07 -11.82 -5.68
CA GLN A 22 -6.76 -10.40 -5.76
C GLN A 22 -6.70 -9.78 -4.36
N SER A 23 -5.77 -8.85 -4.20
CA SER A 23 -5.55 -7.98 -3.05
C SER A 23 -4.42 -7.04 -3.44
N ASP A 24 -4.39 -5.87 -2.82
CA ASP A 24 -3.25 -4.99 -2.88
C ASP A 24 -2.24 -5.28 -1.76
N TYR A 25 -1.01 -4.85 -2.02
CA TYR A 25 0.15 -4.93 -1.15
C TYR A 25 0.71 -3.52 -0.98
N LEU A 26 0.59 -2.96 0.22
CA LEU A 26 1.11 -1.64 0.54
C LEU A 26 2.47 -1.75 1.20
N ALA A 27 3.39 -0.94 0.71
CA ALA A 27 4.69 -0.73 1.33
C ALA A 27 4.91 0.75 1.59
N LEU A 28 5.23 1.06 2.84
CA LEU A 28 5.55 2.41 3.31
C LEU A 28 6.99 2.43 3.78
N TRP A 29 7.73 3.47 3.40
CA TRP A 29 9.07 3.75 3.91
C TRP A 29 9.06 5.09 4.60
N TYR A 30 9.68 5.13 5.77
CA TYR A 30 10.01 6.38 6.41
C TYR A 30 11.43 6.28 6.97
N SER A 31 12.18 7.36 6.82
CA SER A 31 13.55 7.45 7.27
C SER A 31 13.61 8.42 8.44
N ILE A 32 14.02 7.91 9.61
CA ILE A 32 14.40 8.76 10.75
C ILE A 32 15.86 9.21 10.59
N SER A 33 16.69 8.37 9.96
CA SER A 33 18.07 8.66 9.57
C SER A 33 18.48 7.77 8.37
N PRO A 34 19.61 8.04 7.68
CA PRO A 34 20.12 7.17 6.62
C PRO A 34 20.45 5.73 7.06
N LYS A 35 20.66 5.51 8.37
CA LYS A 35 20.98 4.19 8.96
C LYS A 35 19.76 3.48 9.53
N GLU A 36 18.66 4.19 9.75
CA GLU A 36 17.45 3.69 10.43
C GLU A 36 16.21 3.86 9.57
N ARG A 37 16.31 3.50 8.28
CA ARG A 37 15.14 3.42 7.41
C ARG A 37 14.21 2.34 7.94
N LYS A 38 12.96 2.68 8.19
CA LYS A 38 11.90 1.74 8.55
C LYS A 38 11.02 1.49 7.34
N GLN A 39 10.56 0.26 7.22
CA GLN A 39 9.64 -0.18 6.19
C GLN A 39 8.49 -0.89 6.88
N VAL A 40 7.27 -0.50 6.52
CA VAL A 40 6.04 -1.14 6.99
C VAL A 40 5.32 -1.70 5.79
N PHE A 41 4.88 -2.93 5.91
CA PHE A 41 4.15 -3.63 4.88
C PHE A 41 2.77 -4.03 5.38
N TYR A 42 1.77 -3.89 4.51
CA TYR A 42 0.40 -4.34 4.73
C TYR A 42 -0.07 -5.20 3.58
N TRP A 43 -0.60 -6.37 3.88
CA TRP A 43 -1.15 -7.30 2.89
C TRP A 43 -2.06 -8.32 3.53
N ILE A 44 -2.91 -8.95 2.72
CA ILE A 44 -3.73 -10.05 3.18
C ILE A 44 -2.87 -11.32 3.28
N ALA A 45 -2.83 -11.93 4.46
CA ALA A 45 -2.21 -13.22 4.71
C ALA A 45 -3.26 -14.28 5.04
N LYS A 46 -2.98 -15.54 4.70
CA LYS A 46 -3.80 -16.69 5.08
C LYS A 46 -3.43 -17.16 6.49
N GLU A 47 -4.41 -17.47 7.32
CA GLU A 47 -4.18 -18.07 8.63
C GLU A 47 -3.63 -19.50 8.52
N GLN A 48 -2.80 -19.90 9.48
CA GLN A 48 -2.31 -21.28 9.53
C GLN A 48 -3.48 -22.23 9.85
N ASN A 49 -3.61 -23.30 9.07
CA ASN A 49 -4.62 -24.34 9.26
C ASN A 49 -6.09 -23.86 9.15
N SER A 50 -6.33 -22.66 8.62
CA SER A 50 -7.68 -22.15 8.32
C SER A 50 -7.78 -21.71 6.85
N ASN A 51 -9.01 -21.55 6.35
CA ASN A 51 -9.30 -20.88 5.09
C ASN A 51 -9.59 -19.38 5.28
N ASP A 52 -9.38 -18.88 6.48
CA ASP A 52 -9.54 -17.48 6.83
C ASP A 52 -8.27 -16.68 6.51
N TYR A 53 -8.48 -15.39 6.29
CA TYR A 53 -7.47 -14.45 5.88
C TYR A 53 -7.55 -13.21 6.79
N TYR A 54 -6.43 -12.52 6.93
CA TYR A 54 -6.30 -11.36 7.81
C TYR A 54 -5.40 -10.30 7.18
N LEU A 55 -5.60 -9.04 7.57
CA LEU A 55 -4.66 -7.97 7.24
C LEU A 55 -3.43 -8.11 8.15
N SER A 56 -2.29 -8.40 7.53
CA SER A 56 -0.99 -8.54 8.17
C SER A 56 -0.24 -7.21 8.18
N ARG A 57 0.51 -6.97 9.26
CA ARG A 57 1.55 -5.93 9.34
C ARG A 57 2.92 -6.54 9.58
N ASP A 58 3.90 -6.08 8.82
CA ASP A 58 5.33 -6.39 9.02
C ASP A 58 6.11 -5.08 9.09
N VAL A 59 7.07 -5.03 10.01
CA VAL A 59 7.95 -3.89 10.20
C VAL A 59 9.40 -4.36 10.11
N LYS A 60 10.14 -3.77 9.17
CA LYS A 60 11.58 -3.96 8.98
C LYS A 60 12.33 -2.68 9.31
N ILE A 61 13.40 -2.81 10.08
CA ILE A 61 14.37 -1.74 10.33
C ILE A 61 15.62 -2.05 9.52
N ASN A 62 16.12 -1.03 8.81
CA ASN A 62 17.25 -1.12 7.90
C ASN A 62 17.06 -2.23 6.84
N PRO A 63 15.95 -2.23 6.07
CA PRO A 63 15.67 -3.29 5.07
C PRO A 63 16.73 -3.37 3.96
N GLU A 64 17.52 -2.30 3.78
CA GLU A 64 18.63 -2.21 2.83
C GLU A 64 20.01 -2.33 3.50
N GLY A 65 20.03 -2.83 4.74
CA GLY A 65 21.25 -3.02 5.52
C GLY A 65 22.28 -3.89 4.79
N ARG A 66 23.56 -3.60 5.04
CA ARG A 66 24.68 -4.36 4.46
C ARG A 66 24.53 -5.86 4.75
N LYS A 67 25.02 -6.70 3.84
CA LYS A 67 25.10 -8.15 4.08
C LYS A 67 26.03 -8.43 5.26
N ARG A 68 25.61 -9.24 6.23
CA ARG A 68 26.44 -9.77 7.31
C ARG A 68 27.21 -10.98 6.79
N GLY A 69 28.48 -10.78 6.45
CA GLY A 69 29.41 -11.85 6.05
C GLY A 69 29.38 -12.23 4.56
N THR A 70 30.06 -13.31 4.21
CA THR A 70 30.23 -13.85 2.84
C THR A 70 29.02 -14.63 2.31
N CYS A 71 28.01 -14.89 3.14
CA CYS A 71 26.81 -15.64 2.77
C CYS A 71 25.74 -14.72 2.16
N SER A 72 25.17 -15.11 1.01
CA SER A 72 24.26 -14.29 0.20
C SER A 72 22.91 -13.96 0.86
N THR A 73 22.55 -14.62 1.97
CA THR A 73 21.24 -14.60 2.62
C THR A 73 21.14 -13.72 3.88
N ASN A 74 22.27 -13.23 4.41
CA ASN A 74 22.29 -12.52 5.69
C ASN A 74 22.13 -11.01 5.49
N ASN A 75 20.92 -10.52 5.21
CA ASN A 75 20.68 -9.09 5.23
C ASN A 75 20.70 -8.58 6.69
N ALA A 76 21.41 -7.49 6.98
CA ALA A 76 21.45 -6.88 8.32
C ALA A 76 20.22 -6.01 8.60
N TYR A 77 19.01 -6.53 8.34
CA TYR A 77 17.77 -5.91 8.77
C TYR A 77 17.30 -6.52 10.10
N THR A 78 16.67 -5.70 10.93
CA THR A 78 15.91 -6.18 12.09
C THR A 78 14.45 -6.29 11.70
N HIS A 79 13.78 -7.35 12.15
CA HIS A 79 12.39 -7.64 11.81
C HIS A 79 11.53 -7.64 13.09
N PRO A 80 11.37 -6.48 13.75
CA PRO A 80 10.70 -6.40 15.05
C PRO A 80 9.25 -6.88 15.04
N VAL A 81 8.56 -6.79 13.90
CA VAL A 81 7.19 -7.28 13.74
C VAL A 81 7.17 -8.20 12.54
N ASN A 82 6.81 -9.47 12.76
CA ASN A 82 6.69 -10.47 11.71
C ASN A 82 5.25 -10.96 11.62
N ASN A 83 4.53 -10.52 10.58
CA ASN A 83 3.16 -10.92 10.28
C ASN A 83 2.18 -10.78 11.46
N GLU A 84 2.16 -9.60 12.06
CA GLU A 84 1.17 -9.28 13.08
C GLU A 84 -0.23 -9.18 12.45
N MET A 85 -1.20 -9.86 13.05
CA MET A 85 -2.59 -9.76 12.66
C MET A 85 -3.19 -8.43 13.14
N LEU A 86 -3.52 -7.53 12.22
CA LEU A 86 -4.20 -6.27 12.53
C LEU A 86 -5.71 -6.38 12.48
N VAL A 87 -6.24 -7.04 11.46
CA VAL A 87 -7.68 -7.21 11.24
C VAL A 87 -7.94 -8.63 10.79
N ALA A 88 -8.75 -9.37 11.54
CA ALA A 88 -9.13 -10.74 11.21
C ALA A 88 -10.28 -10.79 10.18
N ASN A 89 -10.47 -11.95 9.54
CA ASN A 89 -11.55 -12.21 8.59
C ASN A 89 -11.61 -11.21 7.40
N VAL A 90 -10.45 -10.79 6.90
CA VAL A 90 -10.36 -9.87 5.76
C VAL A 90 -10.49 -10.66 4.47
N GLU A 91 -11.38 -10.20 3.58
CA GLU A 91 -11.66 -10.84 2.30
C GLU A 91 -11.19 -10.04 1.10
N ASP A 92 -11.07 -8.72 1.25
CA ASP A 92 -10.50 -7.82 0.24
C ASP A 92 -9.78 -6.64 0.90
N PHE A 93 -8.71 -6.18 0.25
CA PHE A 93 -7.91 -5.04 0.67
C PHE A 93 -7.39 -4.35 -0.57
N GLN A 94 -7.81 -3.11 -0.75
CA GLN A 94 -7.55 -2.34 -1.95
C GLN A 94 -7.16 -0.92 -1.62
N ILE A 95 -6.19 -0.38 -2.36
CA ILE A 95 -5.72 0.98 -2.21
C ILE A 95 -5.64 1.66 -3.58
N ILE A 96 -6.04 2.92 -3.65
CA ILE A 96 -5.87 3.76 -4.83
C ILE A 96 -5.09 5.00 -4.41
N PHE A 97 -3.97 5.25 -5.08
CA PHE A 97 -3.23 6.48 -4.89
C PHE A 97 -3.70 7.53 -5.88
N LYS A 98 -3.78 8.77 -5.39
CA LYS A 98 -4.14 9.94 -6.18
C LYS A 98 -3.13 11.06 -6.03
N ASP A 99 -2.98 11.85 -7.08
CA ASP A 99 -2.21 13.08 -7.05
C ASP A 99 -2.97 14.22 -6.34
N LYS A 100 -2.35 15.39 -6.27
CA LYS A 100 -2.91 16.59 -5.63
C LYS A 100 -4.21 17.07 -6.28
N ASP A 101 -4.44 16.74 -7.54
CA ASP A 101 -5.61 17.14 -8.32
C ASP A 101 -6.70 16.04 -8.27
N GLY A 102 -6.43 14.93 -7.57
CA GLY A 102 -7.35 13.81 -7.39
C GLY A 102 -7.27 12.75 -8.48
N ASN A 103 -6.33 12.84 -9.43
CA ASN A 103 -6.19 11.85 -10.50
C ASN A 103 -5.52 10.58 -9.97
N ILE A 104 -5.99 9.43 -10.46
CA ILE A 104 -5.41 8.13 -10.09
C ILE A 104 -3.96 8.04 -10.59
N LEU A 105 -3.04 7.73 -9.68
CA LEU A 105 -1.63 7.58 -9.96
C LEU A 105 -1.25 6.11 -10.12
N VAL A 106 -0.86 5.71 -11.33
CA VAL A 106 -0.30 4.40 -11.60
C VAL A 106 0.77 4.43 -12.70
N PRO A 107 1.77 3.53 -12.63
CA PRO A 107 2.08 2.66 -11.50
C PRO A 107 2.80 3.45 -10.39
N VAL A 108 2.64 3.02 -9.14
CA VAL A 108 3.41 3.55 -7.99
C VAL A 108 4.11 2.35 -7.33
N CYS A 109 5.20 1.89 -7.94
CA CYS A 109 5.92 0.70 -7.48
C CYS A 109 7.44 0.78 -7.64
N SER A 110 8.22 0.38 -6.62
CA SER A 110 9.70 0.47 -6.65
C SER A 110 10.54 -0.67 -6.10
N ILE A 111 9.95 -1.68 -5.43
CA ILE A 111 10.72 -2.87 -5.00
C ILE A 111 10.24 -4.12 -5.70
N GLN A 112 8.99 -4.52 -5.46
CA GLN A 112 8.41 -5.73 -6.01
C GLN A 112 7.14 -5.34 -6.74
N CYS A 113 7.22 -5.33 -8.06
CA CYS A 113 6.12 -4.96 -8.92
C CYS A 113 5.51 -6.21 -9.52
N GLY A 114 4.19 -6.31 -9.41
CA GLY A 114 3.39 -7.37 -10.03
C GLY A 114 3.33 -7.17 -11.53
N THR A 115 2.72 -8.13 -12.21
CA THR A 115 2.56 -8.12 -13.67
C THR A 115 1.76 -6.92 -14.15
N VAL A 116 0.83 -6.40 -13.33
CA VAL A 116 0.03 -5.20 -13.64
C VAL A 116 0.89 -3.95 -13.68
N GLU A 117 1.66 -3.68 -12.62
CA GLU A 117 2.53 -2.50 -12.62
C GLU A 117 3.59 -2.58 -13.73
N GLN A 118 4.06 -3.79 -14.05
CA GLN A 118 4.98 -4.04 -15.16
C GLN A 118 4.36 -3.72 -16.52
N SER A 119 3.13 -4.17 -16.79
CA SER A 119 2.45 -3.87 -18.05
C SER A 119 2.11 -2.38 -18.21
N GLN A 120 1.99 -1.65 -17.10
CA GLN A 120 1.80 -0.20 -17.06
C GLN A 120 3.12 0.59 -17.17
N GLY A 121 4.24 -0.07 -17.46
CA GLY A 121 5.51 0.60 -17.73
C GLY A 121 6.20 1.14 -16.49
N ASN A 122 6.04 0.52 -15.32
CA ASN A 122 6.70 0.96 -14.08
C ASN A 122 8.22 1.12 -14.19
N GLY A 123 8.85 0.35 -15.09
CA GLY A 123 10.27 0.33 -15.38
C GLY A 123 10.74 1.37 -16.41
N ASN A 124 9.83 2.08 -17.08
CA ASN A 124 10.17 3.12 -18.05
C ASN A 124 11.01 4.20 -17.35
N THR A 125 12.08 4.64 -18.01
CA THR A 125 12.96 5.66 -17.44
C THR A 125 12.40 7.04 -17.73
N VAL A 126 12.31 7.87 -16.69
CA VAL A 126 11.89 9.27 -16.77
C VAL A 126 12.91 10.17 -16.10
N ALA A 127 13.10 11.36 -16.67
CA ALA A 127 13.94 12.39 -16.09
C ALA A 127 13.21 13.04 -14.91
N THR A 128 13.89 13.18 -13.77
CA THR A 128 13.36 13.84 -12.57
C THR A 128 14.38 14.85 -12.04
N LYS A 129 13.97 15.68 -11.06
CA LYS A 129 14.89 16.58 -10.33
C LYS A 129 16.03 15.83 -9.60
N TYR A 130 15.94 14.51 -9.46
CA TYR A 130 16.93 13.64 -8.84
C TYR A 130 17.72 12.78 -9.84
N GLY A 131 17.60 13.08 -11.14
CA GLY A 131 18.16 12.28 -12.24
C GLY A 131 17.17 11.26 -12.80
N ASN A 132 17.68 10.30 -13.58
CA ASN A 132 16.84 9.30 -14.23
C ASN A 132 16.31 8.28 -13.20
N MET A 133 14.99 8.16 -13.11
CA MET A 133 14.28 7.23 -12.24
C MET A 133 13.31 6.36 -13.05
N THR A 134 12.83 5.25 -12.49
CA THR A 134 11.74 4.52 -13.14
C THR A 134 10.41 5.26 -12.94
N GLN A 135 9.44 5.12 -13.84
CA GLN A 135 8.12 5.75 -13.73
C GLN A 135 7.46 5.47 -12.37
N GLY A 136 7.51 4.21 -11.91
CA GLY A 136 6.96 3.82 -10.61
C GLY A 136 7.70 4.40 -9.41
N GLN A 137 8.95 4.85 -9.58
CA GLN A 137 9.68 5.59 -8.55
C GLN A 137 9.34 7.08 -8.58
N ALA A 138 9.24 7.68 -9.76
CA ALA A 138 8.89 9.09 -9.92
C ALA A 138 7.48 9.38 -9.39
N ASN A 139 6.52 8.49 -9.64
CA ASN A 139 5.13 8.67 -9.19
C ASN A 139 4.94 8.60 -7.66
N GLN A 140 5.93 8.14 -6.88
CA GLN A 140 5.77 8.04 -5.42
C GLN A 140 5.69 9.38 -4.72
N GLU A 141 6.39 10.39 -5.27
CA GLU A 141 6.35 11.73 -4.72
C GLU A 141 4.96 12.31 -4.96
N LEU A 142 4.45 12.17 -6.19
CA LEU A 142 3.15 12.70 -6.59
C LEU A 142 1.96 12.21 -5.74
N VAL A 143 2.10 11.12 -4.96
CA VAL A 143 1.04 10.60 -4.07
C VAL A 143 0.66 11.63 -3.02
N HIS A 144 -0.57 12.13 -3.11
CA HIS A 144 -1.16 13.12 -2.23
C HIS A 144 -2.27 12.55 -1.34
N THR A 145 -2.99 11.55 -1.84
CA THR A 145 -4.08 10.88 -1.13
C THR A 145 -4.01 9.38 -1.38
N ALA A 146 -4.33 8.60 -0.35
CA ALA A 146 -4.51 7.16 -0.42
C ALA A 146 -5.95 6.81 -0.01
N ASP A 147 -6.72 6.32 -0.97
CA ASP A 147 -8.06 5.78 -0.75
C ASP A 147 -7.93 4.29 -0.42
N ILE A 148 -8.38 3.89 0.75
CA ILE A 148 -8.18 2.55 1.33
C ILE A 148 -9.54 1.90 1.55
N TYR A 149 -9.69 0.69 1.01
CA TYR A 149 -10.87 -0.16 1.15
C TYR A 149 -10.46 -1.45 1.84
N ILE A 150 -11.21 -1.84 2.87
CA ILE A 150 -11.05 -3.13 3.54
C ILE A 150 -12.41 -3.79 3.68
N THR A 151 -12.57 -4.97 3.10
CA THR A 151 -13.77 -5.79 3.28
C THR A 151 -13.50 -6.85 4.31
N VAL A 152 -14.33 -6.89 5.36
CA VAL A 152 -14.29 -7.92 6.40
C VAL A 152 -15.54 -8.78 6.33
N ARG A 153 -15.39 -10.06 6.71
CA ARG A 153 -16.46 -11.03 6.84
C ARG A 153 -16.79 -11.27 8.31
N SER A 154 -18.05 -11.52 8.63
CA SER A 154 -18.43 -12.04 9.95
C SER A 154 -17.67 -13.33 10.29
N PRO A 155 -17.34 -13.59 11.57
CA PRO A 155 -16.65 -14.81 11.97
C PRO A 155 -17.57 -16.05 11.95
N LYS A 156 -18.89 -15.85 11.88
CA LYS A 156 -19.90 -16.90 11.83
C LYS A 156 -20.93 -16.58 10.75
N GLU A 157 -21.60 -17.62 10.28
CA GLU A 157 -22.77 -17.48 9.42
C GLU A 157 -23.88 -16.72 10.15
N ILE A 158 -24.49 -15.74 9.49
CA ILE A 158 -25.60 -14.97 10.07
C ILE A 158 -26.86 -15.00 9.21
N TYR A 159 -26.73 -15.28 7.91
CA TYR A 159 -27.88 -15.36 7.02
C TYR A 159 -28.54 -16.74 7.10
N LYS A 160 -29.88 -16.77 7.03
CA LYS A 160 -30.65 -18.02 7.03
C LYS A 160 -30.39 -18.89 5.78
N SER A 161 -30.10 -18.26 4.65
CA SER A 161 -29.87 -18.90 3.34
C SER A 161 -28.61 -18.34 2.69
N ASN A 162 -28.02 -19.10 1.76
CA ASN A 162 -26.86 -18.64 1.00
C ASN A 162 -27.20 -17.37 0.20
N ARG A 163 -26.26 -16.44 0.16
CA ARG A 163 -26.35 -15.18 -0.58
C ARG A 163 -25.08 -15.01 -1.42
N SER A 164 -25.27 -14.60 -2.66
CA SER A 164 -24.16 -14.21 -3.54
C SER A 164 -23.83 -12.73 -3.31
N PHE A 165 -22.55 -12.40 -3.28
CA PHE A 165 -22.08 -11.03 -3.13
C PHE A 165 -21.15 -10.66 -4.28
N GLN A 166 -21.23 -9.40 -4.69
CA GLN A 166 -20.20 -8.79 -5.52
C GLN A 166 -19.55 -7.68 -4.71
N LEU A 167 -18.27 -7.82 -4.42
CA LEU A 167 -17.48 -6.76 -3.81
C LEU A 167 -17.03 -5.82 -4.94
N ARG A 168 -17.35 -4.54 -4.83
CA ARG A 168 -16.95 -3.50 -5.78
C ARG A 168 -16.28 -2.38 -5.01
N ASN A 169 -14.96 -2.41 -4.99
CA ASN A 169 -14.14 -1.44 -4.29
C ASN A 169 -13.35 -0.60 -5.31
N GLY A 170 -13.15 0.67 -5.00
CA GLY A 170 -12.46 1.61 -5.88
C GLY A 170 -13.34 2.36 -6.87
N GLU A 171 -12.70 2.91 -7.92
CA GLU A 171 -13.30 3.81 -8.90
C GLU A 171 -13.26 3.22 -10.31
N THR A 172 -14.01 3.82 -11.23
CA THR A 172 -14.02 3.42 -12.64
C THR A 172 -12.58 3.42 -13.18
N THR A 173 -12.15 2.32 -13.81
CA THR A 173 -10.79 2.02 -14.32
C THR A 173 -9.75 1.55 -13.29
N HIS A 174 -9.94 1.78 -11.99
CA HIS A 174 -9.01 1.34 -10.94
C HIS A 174 -9.76 0.88 -9.70
N GLY A 175 -9.80 -0.43 -9.50
CA GLY A 175 -10.71 -1.04 -8.54
C GLY A 175 -10.70 -2.56 -8.64
N GLY A 176 -11.32 -3.19 -7.66
CA GLY A 176 -11.53 -4.62 -7.55
C GLY A 176 -13.01 -4.92 -7.72
N SER A 177 -13.33 -5.85 -8.62
CA SER A 177 -14.66 -6.46 -8.69
C SER A 177 -14.50 -7.94 -8.39
N ILE A 178 -15.02 -8.38 -7.25
CA ILE A 178 -14.89 -9.76 -6.78
C ILE A 178 -16.27 -10.40 -6.74
N ASN A 179 -16.46 -11.48 -7.49
CA ASN A 179 -17.63 -12.34 -7.31
C ASN A 179 -17.32 -13.34 -6.18
N VAL A 180 -18.09 -13.25 -5.11
CA VAL A 180 -17.93 -14.13 -3.96
C VAL A 180 -18.86 -15.33 -4.12
N PRO A 181 -18.36 -16.58 -3.96
CA PRO A 181 -19.21 -17.77 -3.92
C PRO A 181 -20.32 -17.64 -2.87
N ALA A 182 -21.50 -18.15 -3.19
CA ALA A 182 -22.67 -17.98 -2.32
C ALA A 182 -22.46 -18.65 -0.97
N ASP A 183 -22.62 -17.90 0.12
CA ASP A 183 -22.50 -18.38 1.49
C ASP A 183 -23.43 -17.62 2.45
N LYS A 184 -23.36 -17.89 3.75
CA LYS A 184 -24.23 -17.29 4.78
C LYS A 184 -23.53 -16.23 5.64
N TYR A 185 -22.33 -15.80 5.25
CA TYR A 185 -21.57 -14.83 6.01
C TYR A 185 -21.93 -13.40 5.61
N PHE A 186 -21.92 -12.51 6.60
CA PHE A 186 -22.07 -11.07 6.36
C PHE A 186 -20.73 -10.45 6.02
N ARG A 187 -20.78 -9.38 5.22
CA ARG A 187 -19.61 -8.66 4.75
C ARG A 187 -19.89 -7.18 4.87
N GLU A 188 -18.89 -6.44 5.33
CA GLU A 188 -18.91 -4.98 5.40
C GLU A 188 -17.62 -4.47 4.77
N THR A 189 -17.70 -3.35 4.04
CA THR A 189 -16.51 -2.68 3.51
C THR A 189 -16.36 -1.34 4.19
N PHE A 190 -15.18 -1.11 4.77
CA PHE A 190 -14.81 0.18 5.32
C PHE A 190 -13.95 0.94 4.30
N PHE A 191 -14.26 2.22 4.14
CA PHE A 191 -13.53 3.14 3.30
C PHE A 191 -12.90 4.24 4.16
N ALA A 192 -11.63 4.55 3.89
CA ALA A 192 -10.94 5.70 4.44
C ALA A 192 -10.11 6.37 3.36
N SER A 193 -10.14 7.70 3.30
CA SER A 193 -9.26 8.50 2.45
C SER A 193 -8.25 9.22 3.33
N VAL A 194 -6.96 9.01 3.08
CA VAL A 194 -5.88 9.54 3.92
C VAL A 194 -5.00 10.46 3.11
N HIS A 195 -4.90 11.71 3.54
CA HIS A 195 -3.94 12.66 3.00
C HIS A 195 -2.52 12.34 3.47
N THR A 196 -1.59 12.15 2.53
CA THR A 196 -0.20 11.74 2.80
C THR A 196 0.69 12.95 3.14
N ARG A 197 0.40 13.65 4.25
CA ARG A 197 1.05 14.92 4.66
C ARG A 197 2.59 14.93 4.66
N ASN A 198 3.23 13.78 4.90
CA ASN A 198 4.70 13.68 4.87
C ASN A 198 5.27 13.57 3.44
N LEU A 199 4.41 13.35 2.45
CA LEU A 199 4.72 13.32 1.01
C LEU A 199 4.23 14.61 0.35
N ALA A 200 2.99 15.00 0.63
CA ALA A 200 2.37 16.23 0.20
C ALA A 200 2.44 17.28 1.31
N THR A 201 3.25 18.33 1.14
CA THR A 201 3.25 19.49 2.05
C THR A 201 1.81 20.00 2.24
N PRO A 202 1.32 20.24 3.47
CA PRO A 202 -0.03 20.76 3.67
C PRO A 202 -0.16 22.16 3.06
N GLN A 203 -1.13 22.39 2.17
CA GLN A 203 -1.55 23.75 1.82
C GLN A 203 -2.38 24.28 3.00
N VAL A 204 -1.80 25.15 3.84
CA VAL A 204 -2.57 25.87 4.85
C VAL A 204 -3.17 27.10 4.16
N PRO A 205 -4.50 27.28 4.14
CA PRO A 205 -5.08 28.55 3.72
C PRO A 205 -4.58 29.64 4.67
N ILE A 206 -3.98 30.68 4.10
CA ILE A 206 -3.50 31.86 4.82
C ILE A 206 -4.73 32.49 5.50
N SER A 207 -4.71 32.63 6.82
CA SER A 207 -5.71 33.44 7.51
C SER A 207 -5.40 34.93 7.29
N GLU A 208 -6.43 35.76 7.11
CA GLU A 208 -6.33 37.19 6.76
C GLU A 208 -5.53 38.05 7.76
N ASP A 209 -5.14 37.46 8.89
CA ASP A 209 -4.48 38.04 10.04
C ASP A 209 -2.96 37.77 10.11
N GLY A 210 -2.36 37.24 9.04
CA GLY A 210 -0.93 37.45 8.72
C GLY A 210 0.08 36.79 9.66
N ARG A 211 -0.29 35.74 10.40
CA ARG A 211 0.64 34.94 11.22
C ARG A 211 0.84 33.56 10.61
N THR A 212 2.00 33.34 10.01
CA THR A 212 2.42 32.03 9.48
C THR A 212 2.96 31.14 10.61
N ALA A 213 2.42 29.93 10.73
CA ALA A 213 3.12 28.83 11.39
C ALA A 213 4.14 28.25 10.40
N SER A 214 5.37 28.05 10.86
CA SER A 214 6.54 27.67 10.06
C SER A 214 6.30 26.49 9.10
N GLU A 215 6.63 26.72 7.83
CA GLU A 215 6.72 25.72 6.76
C GLU A 215 7.82 24.69 7.04
N GLY A 216 7.60 23.44 6.63
CA GLY A 216 8.66 22.49 6.32
C GLY A 216 8.49 22.07 4.86
N ALA A 217 9.59 21.99 4.10
CA ALA A 217 9.56 21.56 2.71
C ALA A 217 9.10 20.09 2.61
N GLY A 218 7.89 19.86 2.13
CA GLY A 218 7.43 18.53 1.74
C GLY A 218 7.97 18.16 0.36
N TYR A 219 7.71 16.93 -0.09
CA TYR A 219 8.36 16.41 -1.29
C TYR A 219 7.75 16.90 -2.61
N ASN A 220 6.52 17.43 -2.56
CA ASN A 220 5.67 17.73 -3.72
C ASN A 220 5.67 19.20 -4.17
N GLU A 221 6.76 19.91 -3.87
CA GLU A 221 7.07 21.19 -4.52
C GLU A 221 7.48 21.00 -5.98
#